data_AF-A0AA39MXS6-F1
#
_entry.id   AF-A0AA39MXS6-F1
#
_cell.length_a   1.000
_cell.length_b   1.000
_cell.length_c   1.000
_cell.angle_alpha   90.00
_cell.angle_beta   90.00
_cell.angle_gamma   90.00
#
_symmetry.space_group_name_H-M   'P 1'
#
loop_
_entity.id
_entity.type
_entity.pdbx_description
1 polymer ?
#
loop_
_entity_poly.entity_id
_entity_poly.type
_entity_poly.pdbx_seq_one_letter_code
_entity_poly.pdbx_strand_id
1 'polypeptide(L)'
;MATSSKALLLRHRPHPPAHAHPEMLQKSAVASFRSYLNVPIPAHRKALVRLLTSSHTLAVEVLRWAERRRPPVPHCQRLCRLCGSEVEDEAHVLLYCDGTGDLQDLRARFFHNIFALASPPLAAALKSASFGLHVLHILLDSDDSRVLTSFAKYVFDVFRVINCTPLYHP
;
A
#
# COMPACT_ATOMS: atom_id res chain seq x y z
N MET A 1 5.09 -4.37 -24.41
CA MET A 1 4.64 -5.32 -23.36
C MET A 1 3.55 -4.64 -22.54
N ALA A 2 2.35 -5.21 -22.46
CA ALA A 2 1.27 -4.61 -21.67
C ALA A 2 1.60 -4.73 -20.17
N THR A 3 1.90 -3.62 -19.49
CA THR A 3 2.16 -3.62 -18.05
C THR A 3 0.87 -3.82 -17.25
N SER A 4 0.89 -4.76 -16.31
CA SER A 4 -0.30 -5.43 -15.77
C SER A 4 -1.38 -4.60 -15.04
N SER A 5 -1.41 -3.29 -14.85
CA SER A 5 -2.33 -2.58 -13.88
C SER A 5 -2.51 -3.13 -12.42
N LYS A 6 -2.12 -4.37 -12.08
CA LYS A 6 -2.06 -4.97 -10.74
C LYS A 6 -0.70 -4.78 -10.08
N ALA A 7 -0.70 -5.00 -8.76
CA ALA A 7 0.48 -5.06 -7.91
C ALA A 7 1.41 -3.87 -8.16
N LEU A 8 0.81 -2.67 -8.25
CA LEU A 8 1.53 -1.44 -8.56
C LEU A 8 2.69 -1.22 -7.59
N LEU A 9 2.46 -1.54 -6.31
CA LEU A 9 3.43 -1.42 -5.23
C LEU A 9 4.58 -2.44 -5.29
N LEU A 10 4.48 -3.48 -6.13
CA LEU A 10 5.58 -4.41 -6.39
C LEU A 10 6.41 -4.01 -7.62
N ARG A 11 5.99 -3.00 -8.38
CA ARG A 11 6.75 -2.51 -9.55
C ARG A 11 7.98 -1.75 -9.11
N HIS A 12 9.03 -1.86 -9.91
CA HIS A 12 10.26 -1.08 -9.79
C HIS A 12 10.96 -1.16 -8.43
N ARG A 13 10.67 -2.19 -7.61
CA ARG A 13 11.29 -2.33 -6.30
C ARG A 13 12.77 -2.75 -6.43
N PRO A 14 13.74 -1.88 -6.09
CA PRO A 14 15.15 -2.21 -6.20
C PRO A 14 15.52 -3.36 -5.25
N HIS A 15 16.55 -4.12 -5.61
CA HIS A 15 17.20 -5.05 -4.70
C HIS A 15 18.19 -4.26 -3.81
N PRO A 16 18.29 -4.50 -2.50
CA PRO A 16 19.34 -3.86 -1.72
C PRO A 16 20.70 -4.48 -2.08
N PRO A 17 21.75 -3.71 -2.43
CA PRO A 17 23.09 -4.26 -2.50
C PRO A 17 23.68 -4.18 -1.10
N ALA A 18 23.47 -5.21 -0.28
CA ALA A 18 24.32 -5.43 0.89
C ALA A 18 25.50 -6.31 0.45
N HIS A 19 26.54 -5.68 -0.12
CA HIS A 19 27.84 -6.32 -0.41
C HIS A 19 27.84 -7.49 -1.42
N ALA A 20 27.15 -7.36 -2.56
CA ALA A 20 27.22 -8.39 -3.61
C ALA A 20 28.34 -8.11 -4.63
N HIS A 21 29.23 -9.08 -4.82
CA HIS A 21 30.20 -9.09 -5.92
C HIS A 21 29.48 -9.04 -7.29
N PRO A 22 30.06 -8.37 -8.31
CA PRO A 22 29.39 -8.09 -9.59
C PRO A 22 28.92 -9.33 -10.36
N GLU A 23 29.50 -10.51 -10.12
CA GLU A 23 29.24 -11.73 -10.90
C GLU A 23 28.03 -12.55 -10.43
N MET A 24 27.35 -12.17 -9.33
CA MET A 24 26.16 -12.87 -8.82
C MET A 24 24.83 -12.15 -9.08
N LEU A 25 24.84 -11.13 -9.96
CA LEU A 25 23.69 -10.25 -10.25
C LEU A 25 22.59 -10.90 -11.13
N GLN A 26 22.44 -12.21 -11.05
CA GLN A 26 21.44 -12.98 -11.80
C GLN A 26 20.64 -13.94 -10.91
N LYS A 27 20.68 -13.78 -9.58
CA LYS A 27 19.61 -14.31 -8.73
C LYS A 27 18.39 -13.42 -8.91
N SER A 28 17.50 -13.87 -9.79
CA SER A 28 16.18 -13.30 -10.09
C SER A 28 15.61 -12.48 -8.93
N ALA A 29 15.24 -11.22 -9.18
CA ALA A 29 14.56 -10.33 -8.24
C ALA A 29 13.29 -10.95 -7.60
N VAL A 30 12.80 -12.07 -8.17
CA VAL A 30 11.68 -12.88 -7.67
C VAL A 30 12.08 -13.74 -6.46
N ALA A 31 13.36 -14.13 -6.32
CA ALA A 31 13.84 -15.05 -5.28
C ALA A 31 14.48 -14.37 -4.05
N SER A 32 14.62 -13.04 -4.05
CA SER A 32 15.17 -12.31 -2.90
C SER A 32 14.14 -12.23 -1.76
N PHE A 33 14.54 -12.65 -0.56
CA PHE A 33 13.74 -12.46 0.64
C PHE A 33 13.47 -10.96 0.87
N ARG A 34 12.23 -10.60 1.21
CA ARG A 34 11.79 -9.20 1.30
C ARG A 34 11.52 -8.81 2.74
N SER A 35 11.93 -7.61 3.13
CA SER A 35 11.83 -7.08 4.51
C SER A 35 10.41 -7.10 5.07
N TYR A 36 9.38 -6.92 4.24
CA TYR A 36 7.98 -6.96 4.68
C TYR A 36 7.53 -8.33 5.19
N LEU A 37 8.26 -9.40 4.88
CA LEU A 37 8.01 -10.74 5.44
C LEU A 37 8.49 -10.86 6.88
N ASN A 38 9.38 -9.96 7.34
CA ASN A 38 9.87 -9.90 8.72
C ASN A 38 8.96 -9.10 9.67
N VAL A 39 7.83 -8.57 9.20
CA VAL A 39 6.86 -7.91 10.09
C VAL A 39 6.41 -8.91 11.17
N PRO A 40 6.61 -8.61 12.47
CA PRO A 40 6.52 -9.61 13.53
C PRO A 40 5.08 -10.08 13.77
N ILE A 41 4.11 -9.18 13.64
CA ILE A 41 2.69 -9.49 13.89
C ILE A 41 2.08 -10.11 12.63
N PRO A 42 1.63 -11.40 12.66
CA PRO A 42 1.16 -12.09 11.46
C PRO A 42 -0.01 -11.41 10.74
N ALA A 43 -0.93 -10.81 11.50
CA ALA A 43 -2.09 -10.10 10.95
C ALA A 43 -1.68 -8.85 10.16
N HIS A 44 -0.72 -8.08 10.68
CA HIS A 44 -0.19 -6.89 10.01
C HIS A 44 0.58 -7.26 8.75
N ARG A 45 1.43 -8.30 8.84
CA ARG A 45 2.14 -8.86 7.69
C ARG A 45 1.17 -9.31 6.60
N LYS A 46 0.10 -10.02 6.96
CA LYS A 46 -0.93 -10.47 6.01
C LYS A 46 -1.62 -9.30 5.33
N ALA A 47 -1.97 -8.24 6.06
CA ALA A 47 -2.57 -7.04 5.49
C ALA A 47 -1.61 -6.35 4.50
N LEU A 48 -0.34 -6.20 4.88
CA LEU A 48 0.68 -5.61 4.00
C LEU A 48 0.93 -6.45 2.75
N VAL A 49 0.99 -7.78 2.87
CA VAL A 49 1.11 -8.67 1.70
C VAL A 49 -0.10 -8.53 0.79
N ARG A 50 -1.33 -8.49 1.34
CA ARG A 50 -2.54 -8.28 0.54
C ARG A 50 -2.51 -6.96 -0.21
N LEU A 51 -2.05 -5.88 0.43
CA LEU A 51 -1.82 -4.57 -0.19
C LEU A 51 -0.87 -4.71 -1.39
N LEU A 52 0.28 -5.35 -1.19
CA LEU A 52 1.30 -5.52 -2.24
C LEU A 52 0.84 -6.38 -3.42
N THR A 53 0.09 -7.44 -3.16
CA THR A 53 -0.31 -8.43 -4.17
C THR A 53 -1.67 -8.15 -4.79
N SER A 54 -2.24 -6.94 -4.60
CA SER A 54 -3.59 -6.59 -5.07
C SER A 54 -4.64 -7.62 -4.64
N SER A 55 -4.50 -8.18 -3.43
CA SER A 55 -5.38 -9.20 -2.85
C SER A 55 -6.22 -8.62 -1.70
N HIS A 56 -6.55 -7.35 -1.82
CA HIS A 56 -7.39 -6.57 -0.90
C HIS A 56 -8.78 -6.32 -1.50
N THR A 57 -9.66 -5.76 -0.68
CA THR A 57 -11.09 -5.57 -0.98
C THR A 57 -11.42 -4.19 -1.55
N LEU A 58 -10.42 -3.35 -1.81
CA LEU A 58 -10.62 -2.03 -2.41
C LEU A 58 -11.34 -2.12 -3.76
N ALA A 59 -12.18 -1.14 -4.07
CA ALA A 59 -13.02 -1.14 -5.27
C ALA A 59 -12.19 -1.23 -6.55
N VAL A 60 -10.98 -0.63 -6.59
CA VAL A 60 -10.06 -0.75 -7.73
C VAL A 60 -9.75 -2.19 -8.13
N GLU A 61 -9.74 -3.12 -7.16
CA GLU A 61 -9.48 -4.54 -7.39
C GLU A 61 -10.76 -5.39 -7.47
N VAL A 62 -11.75 -5.16 -6.59
CA VAL A 62 -12.98 -5.96 -6.58
C VAL A 62 -13.86 -5.65 -7.78
N LEU A 63 -14.06 -4.36 -8.09
CA LEU A 63 -14.98 -3.97 -9.15
C LEU A 63 -14.38 -4.10 -10.56
N ARG A 64 -13.08 -4.42 -10.66
CA ARG A 64 -12.39 -4.69 -11.93
C ARG A 64 -12.90 -5.93 -12.66
N TRP A 65 -13.38 -6.94 -11.93
CA TRP A 65 -13.75 -8.23 -12.53
C TRP A 65 -15.22 -8.28 -12.89
N ALA A 66 -15.51 -9.03 -13.95
CA ALA A 66 -16.88 -9.45 -14.24
C ALA A 66 -17.29 -10.51 -13.21
N GLU A 67 -18.48 -10.35 -12.65
CA GLU A 67 -19.16 -11.37 -11.85
C GLU A 67 -20.41 -11.84 -12.59
N ARG A 68 -21.00 -12.96 -12.14
CA ARG A 68 -22.14 -13.62 -12.82
C ARG A 68 -23.29 -12.69 -13.20
N ARG A 69 -23.49 -11.58 -12.48
CA ARG A 69 -24.58 -10.62 -12.69
C ARG A 69 -24.12 -9.16 -12.77
N ARG A 70 -22.81 -8.92 -12.87
CA ARG A 70 -22.23 -7.57 -12.80
C ARG A 70 -21.07 -7.46 -13.79
N PRO A 71 -21.16 -6.59 -14.81
CA PRO A 71 -20.01 -6.34 -15.68
C PRO A 71 -18.88 -5.64 -14.90
N PRO A 72 -17.64 -5.66 -15.41
CA PRO A 72 -16.56 -4.85 -14.87
C PRO A 72 -16.95 -3.38 -14.78
N VAL A 73 -16.66 -2.73 -13.66
CA VAL A 73 -16.91 -1.30 -13.49
C VAL A 73 -15.72 -0.52 -14.07
N PRO A 74 -15.95 0.50 -14.93
CA PRO A 74 -14.92 1.43 -15.39
C PRO A 74 -14.12 2.01 -14.23
N HIS A 75 -12.81 2.21 -14.41
CA HIS A 75 -11.91 2.66 -13.33
C HIS A 75 -12.40 3.94 -12.64
N CYS A 76 -12.80 4.95 -13.42
CA CYS A 76 -13.31 6.23 -12.91
C CYS A 76 -14.62 6.12 -12.12
N GLN A 77 -15.32 5.00 -12.20
CA GLN A 77 -16.57 4.74 -11.47
C GLN A 77 -16.37 3.86 -10.24
N ARG A 78 -15.15 3.40 -9.94
CA ARG A 78 -14.84 2.58 -8.76
C ARG A 78 -14.69 3.47 -7.52
N LEU A 79 -15.73 4.21 -7.20
CA LEU A 79 -15.70 5.24 -6.17
C LEU A 79 -15.48 4.64 -4.77
N CYS A 80 -14.83 5.42 -3.91
CA CYS A 80 -14.56 5.12 -2.52
C CYS A 80 -15.85 4.92 -1.75
N ARG A 81 -15.97 3.80 -1.06
CA ARG A 81 -17.15 3.46 -0.26
C ARG A 81 -17.36 4.38 0.95
N LEU A 82 -16.34 5.15 1.32
CA LEU A 82 -16.38 6.05 2.46
C LEU A 82 -16.76 7.47 2.05
N CYS A 83 -16.04 8.08 1.09
CA CYS A 83 -16.29 9.46 0.68
C CYS A 83 -17.19 9.60 -0.55
N GLY A 84 -17.34 8.55 -1.37
CA GLY A 84 -18.17 8.56 -2.58
C GLY A 84 -17.72 9.48 -3.71
N SER A 85 -16.55 10.14 -3.59
CA SER A 85 -16.11 11.17 -4.54
C SER A 85 -14.92 10.76 -5.41
N GLU A 86 -13.95 10.06 -4.85
CA GLU A 86 -12.71 9.67 -5.53
C GLU A 86 -12.64 8.16 -5.74
N VAL A 87 -11.74 7.70 -6.62
CA VAL A 87 -11.52 6.26 -6.85
C VAL A 87 -10.97 5.58 -5.58
N GLU A 88 -11.53 4.42 -5.22
CA GLU A 88 -11.05 3.60 -4.11
C GLU A 88 -9.80 2.80 -4.47
N ASP A 89 -8.66 3.50 -4.55
CA ASP A 89 -7.34 2.89 -4.71
C ASP A 89 -6.52 2.94 -3.40
N GLU A 90 -5.35 2.30 -3.44
CA GLU A 90 -4.45 2.19 -2.29
C GLU A 90 -3.99 3.55 -1.78
N ALA A 91 -3.70 4.50 -2.68
CA ALA A 91 -3.21 5.81 -2.32
C ALA A 91 -4.32 6.66 -1.69
N HIS A 92 -5.51 6.68 -2.30
CA HIS A 92 -6.67 7.37 -1.77
C HIS A 92 -7.01 6.90 -0.37
N VAL A 93 -7.20 5.59 -0.18
CA VAL A 93 -7.62 5.03 1.11
C VAL A 93 -6.56 5.24 2.21
N LEU A 94 -5.27 5.07 1.90
CA LEU A 94 -4.21 5.21 2.88
C LEU A 94 -3.78 6.66 3.14
N LEU A 95 -3.94 7.59 2.19
CA LEU A 95 -3.28 8.90 2.29
C LEU A 95 -4.23 10.09 2.23
N TYR A 96 -5.41 9.94 1.63
CA TYR A 96 -6.23 11.11 1.28
C TYR A 96 -7.66 11.04 1.81
N CYS A 97 -8.27 9.85 1.86
CA CYS A 97 -9.68 9.69 2.19
C CYS A 97 -10.07 10.34 3.52
N ASP A 98 -11.04 11.23 3.49
CA ASP A 98 -11.59 11.94 4.64
C ASP A 98 -13.02 11.49 5.00
N GLY A 99 -13.54 10.47 4.31
CA GLY A 99 -14.91 9.98 4.45
C GLY A 99 -15.29 9.47 5.84
N THR A 100 -14.31 9.18 6.71
CA THR A 100 -14.56 8.87 8.14
C THR A 100 -13.51 9.50 9.05
N GLY A 101 -13.92 9.91 10.25
CA GLY A 101 -13.02 10.42 11.29
C GLY A 101 -11.96 9.38 11.68
N ASP A 102 -12.35 8.10 11.76
CA ASP A 102 -11.43 7.00 12.07
C ASP A 102 -10.21 6.94 11.13
N LEU A 103 -10.41 7.13 9.81
CA LEU A 103 -9.28 7.13 8.87
C LEU A 103 -8.38 8.35 9.04
N GLN A 104 -8.96 9.51 9.34
CA GLN A 104 -8.21 10.73 9.59
C GLN A 104 -7.33 10.57 10.85
N ASP A 105 -7.90 10.04 11.93
CA ASP A 105 -7.19 9.77 13.18
C ASP A 105 -6.08 8.72 13.01
N LEU A 106 -6.38 7.63 12.29
CA LEU A 106 -5.38 6.61 11.97
C LEU A 106 -4.22 7.21 11.18
N ARG A 107 -4.50 8.06 10.19
CA ARG A 107 -3.49 8.71 9.35
C ARG A 107 -2.65 9.70 10.14
N ALA A 108 -3.28 10.57 10.92
CA ALA A 108 -2.60 11.55 11.75
C ALA A 108 -1.64 10.86 12.73
N ARG A 109 -2.12 9.84 13.44
CA ARG A 109 -1.30 9.03 14.36
C ARG A 109 -0.17 8.30 13.64
N PHE A 110 -0.45 7.73 12.46
CA PHE A 110 0.56 7.04 11.67
C PHE A 110 1.69 8.00 11.26
N PHE A 111 1.38 9.14 10.64
CA PHE A 111 2.40 10.08 10.20
C PHE A 111 3.14 10.73 11.36
N HIS A 112 2.47 11.03 12.47
CA HIS A 112 3.14 11.48 13.69
C HIS A 112 4.22 10.48 14.14
N ASN A 113 3.86 9.19 14.24
CA ASN A 113 4.80 8.14 14.62
C ASN A 113 5.91 7.94 13.59
N ILE A 114 5.60 8.00 12.29
CA ILE A 114 6.60 7.86 11.24
C ILE A 114 7.61 9.00 11.29
N PHE A 115 7.17 10.26 11.41
CA PHE A 115 8.09 11.39 11.48
C PHE A 115 8.91 11.42 12.78
N ALA A 116 8.42 10.81 13.86
CA ALA A 116 9.20 10.59 15.08
C ALA A 116 10.27 9.50 14.93
N LEU A 117 10.03 8.49 14.09
CA LEU A 117 10.97 7.38 13.83
C LEU A 117 11.94 7.67 12.67
N ALA A 118 11.53 8.53 11.73
CA ALA A 118 12.22 8.70 10.46
C ALA A 118 13.60 9.35 10.61
N SER A 119 14.58 8.78 9.92
CA SER A 119 15.86 9.46 9.70
C SER A 119 15.66 10.74 8.87
N PRO A 120 16.56 11.74 8.96
CA PRO A 120 16.44 12.96 8.16
C PRO A 120 16.27 12.71 6.65
N PRO A 121 17.01 11.77 6.01
CA PRO A 121 16.80 11.44 4.60
C PRO A 121 15.40 10.88 4.30
N LEU A 122 14.90 9.98 5.15
CA LEU A 122 13.57 9.40 4.98
C LEU A 122 12.48 10.47 5.15
N ALA A 123 12.61 11.33 6.15
CA ALA A 123 11.67 12.43 6.38
C ALA A 123 11.67 13.43 5.20
N ALA A 124 12.84 13.76 4.64
CA ALA A 124 12.96 14.59 3.45
C ALA A 124 12.30 13.94 2.23
N ALA A 125 12.57 12.64 2.00
CA ALA A 125 11.96 11.88 0.91
C ALA A 125 10.42 11.91 0.99
N LEU A 126 9.86 11.60 2.17
CA LEU A 126 8.41 11.64 2.41
C LEU A 126 7.80 13.02 2.15
N LYS A 127 8.47 14.10 2.57
CA LYS A 127 8.01 15.48 2.35
C LYS A 127 8.09 15.90 0.87
N SER A 128 9.06 15.35 0.13
CA SER A 128 9.27 15.66 -1.29
C SER A 128 8.45 14.81 -2.26
N ALA A 129 7.71 13.82 -1.76
CA ALA A 129 6.97 12.89 -2.60
C ALA A 129 5.84 13.61 -3.37
N SER A 130 5.85 13.48 -4.69
CA SER A 130 4.96 14.20 -5.60
C SER A 130 3.55 13.60 -5.74
N PHE A 131 3.37 12.32 -5.43
CA PHE A 131 2.07 11.65 -5.47
C PHE A 131 2.01 10.46 -4.52
N GLY A 132 0.80 10.01 -4.17
CA GLY A 132 0.59 9.06 -3.08
C GLY A 132 1.28 7.70 -3.25
N LEU A 133 1.28 7.13 -4.47
CA LEU A 133 2.03 5.90 -4.73
C LEU A 133 3.53 6.04 -4.43
N HIS A 134 4.14 7.22 -4.65
CA HIS A 134 5.54 7.46 -4.31
C HIS A 134 5.75 7.41 -2.79
N VAL A 135 4.84 7.98 -2.00
CA VAL A 135 4.85 7.86 -0.52
C VAL A 135 4.80 6.39 -0.10
N LEU A 136 3.92 5.59 -0.71
CA LEU A 136 3.79 4.16 -0.38
C LEU A 136 5.08 3.40 -0.73
N HIS A 137 5.72 3.70 -1.86
CA HIS A 137 7.02 3.11 -2.22
C HIS A 137 8.12 3.46 -1.21
N ILE A 138 8.23 4.73 -0.82
CA ILE A 138 9.21 5.18 0.20
C ILE A 138 9.02 4.41 1.51
N LEU A 139 7.78 4.24 1.96
CA LEU A 139 7.47 3.50 3.20
C LEU A 139 7.79 2.01 3.09
N LEU A 140 7.52 1.41 1.93
CA LEU A 140 7.81 0.00 1.67
C LEU A 140 9.30 -0.28 1.57
N ASP A 141 10.06 0.62 0.95
CA ASP A 141 11.49 0.46 0.67
C ASP A 141 12.39 0.98 1.80
N SER A 142 11.78 1.42 2.91
CA SER A 142 12.51 1.72 4.13
C SER A 142 13.23 0.48 4.67
N ASP A 143 14.56 0.59 4.83
CA ASP A 143 15.38 -0.42 5.52
C ASP A 143 15.14 -0.44 7.04
N ASP A 144 14.52 0.60 7.60
CA ASP A 144 14.13 0.63 9.01
C ASP A 144 12.91 -0.27 9.27
N SER A 145 13.15 -1.37 9.99
CA SER A 145 12.12 -2.36 10.35
C SER A 145 10.99 -1.78 11.20
N ARG A 146 11.25 -0.70 11.96
CA ARG A 146 10.25 -0.02 12.80
C ARG A 146 9.27 0.76 11.94
N VAL A 147 9.77 1.44 10.91
CA VAL A 147 8.96 2.14 9.90
C VAL A 147 8.06 1.13 9.19
N LEU A 148 8.62 0.03 8.71
CA LEU A 148 7.86 -1.00 8.00
C LEU A 148 6.82 -1.68 8.89
N THR A 149 7.16 -1.94 10.16
CA THR A 149 6.21 -2.50 11.14
C THR A 149 5.08 -1.53 11.46
N SER A 150 5.40 -0.24 11.63
CA SER A 150 4.41 0.82 11.83
C SER A 150 3.47 0.93 10.62
N PHE A 151 4.03 0.89 9.40
CA PHE A 151 3.24 0.91 8.17
C PHE A 151 2.36 -0.33 8.02
N ALA A 152 2.87 -1.52 8.30
CA ALA A 152 2.08 -2.75 8.26
C ALA A 152 0.89 -2.72 9.24
N LYS A 153 1.10 -2.18 10.46
CA LYS A 153 0.03 -1.96 11.43
C LYS A 153 -1.00 -0.97 10.90
N TYR A 154 -0.55 0.15 10.34
CA TYR A 154 -1.43 1.16 9.76
C TYR A 154 -2.31 0.58 8.65
N VAL A 155 -1.72 -0.15 7.71
CA VAL A 155 -2.46 -0.83 6.64
C VAL A 155 -3.49 -1.81 7.20
N PHE A 156 -3.13 -2.57 8.23
CA PHE A 156 -4.06 -3.48 8.89
C PHE A 156 -5.25 -2.74 9.51
N ASP A 157 -5.01 -1.66 10.26
CA ASP A 157 -6.06 -0.88 10.91
C ASP A 157 -6.99 -0.22 9.87
N VAL A 158 -6.44 0.35 8.80
CA VAL A 158 -7.23 0.93 7.69
C VAL A 158 -8.07 -0.15 7.01
N PHE A 159 -7.49 -1.32 6.73
CA PHE A 159 -8.24 -2.43 6.14
C PHE A 159 -9.35 -2.95 7.06
N ARG A 160 -9.22 -2.84 8.39
CA ARG A 160 -10.34 -3.17 9.29
C ARG A 160 -11.52 -2.22 9.07
N VAL A 161 -11.26 -0.91 8.98
CA VAL A 161 -12.31 0.08 8.70
C VAL A 161 -12.98 -0.22 7.36
N ILE A 162 -12.19 -0.38 6.30
CA ILE A 162 -12.71 -0.64 4.95
C ILE A 162 -13.53 -1.93 4.87
N ASN A 163 -13.08 -3.01 5.52
CA ASN A 163 -13.79 -4.29 5.48
C ASN A 163 -15.08 -4.31 6.29
N CYS A 164 -15.29 -3.33 7.17
CA CYS A 164 -16.55 -3.15 7.91
C CYS A 164 -17.59 -2.32 7.14
N THR A 165 -17.19 -1.68 6.03
CA THR A 165 -18.09 -0.89 5.19
C THR A 165 -18.41 -1.62 3.88
N PRO A 166 -19.69 -1.76 3.51
CA PRO A 166 -20.08 -2.33 2.22
C PRO A 166 -19.46 -1.56 1.05
N LEU A 167 -19.16 -2.26 -0.05
CA LEU A 167 -18.70 -1.62 -1.28
C LEU A 167 -19.77 -0.68 -1.83
N TYR A 168 -19.33 0.48 -2.32
CA TYR A 168 -20.20 1.37 -3.08
C TYR A 168 -20.39 0.80 -4.49
N HIS A 169 -21.65 0.68 -4.90
CA HIS A 169 -22.04 0.29 -6.23
C HIS A 169 -22.76 1.49 -6.88
N PRO A 170 -22.15 2.11 -7.92
CA PRO A 170 -22.82 3.17 -8.68
C PRO A 170 -24.01 2.64 -9.48
#